data_AF-A0A829M8Y3-F1
#
_entry.id   AF-A0A829M8Y3-F1
#
_cell.length_a   1.000
_cell.length_b   1.000
_cell.length_c   1.000
_cell.angle_alpha   90.00
_cell.angle_beta   90.00
_cell.angle_gamma   90.00
#
_symmetry.space_group_name_H-M   'P 1'
#
loop_
_entity.id
_entity.type
_entity.pdbx_description
1 polymer ?
#
loop_
_entity_poly.entity_id
_entity_poly.type
_entity_poly.pdbx_seq_one_letter_code
_entity_poly.pdbx_strand_id
1 'polypeptide(L)'
;MVYRIDLGGETVNEHRVVEALTETAHVMGAAVVAARERKGRYRVDGATEPWDIVVDVNGQVHLSAPTRPDADPAVQVARLYELAGSLRPIGLAGVDRELQLPIEAVTALDVPAKQFAEEMEQSKSISPDLQPPADTDRVPWPVNWSEYEPFARVGGFAWGVDLSREDAVARYNQVVECAPERIEALRGLARAHGLDFGPAPEQLDKLNEWFINSVEDAPGAYTLRPEWHSVLYDITIFIGQTLVERNPALRWSVTTKGSRRTVPHFQETVVSGFKDAPYGLDVFEHVLRVGAAATALNGLRPEHETTFSSLVEASES
;
A
#
# COMPACT_ATOMS: atom_id res chain seq x y z
N MET A 1 -2.95 -12.06 -5.70
CA MET A 1 -3.93 -13.04 -6.20
C MET A 1 -5.29 -12.61 -5.66
N VAL A 2 -6.40 -12.88 -6.37
CA VAL A 2 -7.74 -12.41 -5.95
C VAL A 2 -8.76 -13.49 -6.19
N TYR A 3 -9.69 -13.66 -5.25
CA TYR A 3 -10.85 -14.51 -5.45
C TYR A 3 -11.96 -13.68 -6.08
N ARG A 4 -12.57 -14.19 -7.14
CA ARG A 4 -13.41 -13.37 -8.02
C ARG A 4 -14.72 -14.07 -8.42
N ILE A 5 -15.80 -13.30 -8.39
CA ILE A 5 -17.10 -13.67 -8.95
C ILE A 5 -17.37 -12.75 -10.15
N ASP A 6 -17.59 -13.37 -11.30
CA ASP A 6 -17.89 -12.70 -12.57
C ASP A 6 -19.41 -12.73 -12.80
N LEU A 7 -20.05 -11.56 -12.87
CA LEU A 7 -21.48 -11.45 -13.11
C LEU A 7 -21.81 -10.81 -14.46
N GLY A 8 -22.77 -11.41 -15.15
CA GLY A 8 -23.27 -10.96 -16.44
C GLY A 8 -24.79 -10.97 -16.52
N GLY A 9 -25.33 -10.17 -17.43
CA GLY A 9 -26.76 -10.10 -17.74
C GLY A 9 -27.00 -9.39 -19.06
N GLU A 10 -28.24 -9.40 -19.56
CA GLU A 10 -28.59 -8.79 -20.85
C GLU A 10 -28.27 -7.28 -20.90
N THR A 11 -28.43 -6.59 -19.76
CA THR A 11 -28.02 -5.19 -19.59
C THR A 11 -27.47 -4.96 -18.19
N VAL A 12 -26.24 -4.43 -18.09
CA VAL A 12 -25.64 -4.02 -16.82
C VAL A 12 -25.90 -2.54 -16.62
N ASN A 13 -26.64 -2.21 -15.55
CA ASN A 13 -26.91 -0.82 -15.15
C ASN A 13 -26.15 -0.51 -13.86
N GLU A 14 -25.09 0.32 -13.98
CA GLU A 14 -24.21 0.73 -12.86
C GLU A 14 -24.99 1.25 -11.66
N HIS A 15 -26.01 2.09 -11.87
CA HIS A 15 -26.79 2.66 -10.77
C HIS A 15 -27.53 1.57 -9.98
N ARG A 16 -28.17 0.63 -10.67
CA ARG A 16 -28.91 -0.48 -10.02
C ARG A 16 -27.97 -1.45 -9.31
N VAL A 17 -26.78 -1.69 -9.86
CA VAL A 17 -25.74 -2.51 -9.23
C VAL A 17 -25.30 -1.88 -7.91
N VAL A 18 -24.98 -0.59 -7.94
CA VAL A 18 -24.50 0.13 -6.75
C VAL A 18 -25.58 0.23 -5.68
N GLU A 19 -26.83 0.50 -6.06
CA GLU A 19 -27.96 0.54 -5.14
C GLU A 19 -28.15 -0.79 -4.40
N ALA A 20 -28.20 -1.90 -5.14
CA ALA A 20 -28.34 -3.24 -4.57
C ALA A 20 -27.16 -3.60 -3.64
N LEU A 21 -25.93 -3.32 -4.06
CA LEU A 21 -24.75 -3.57 -3.23
C LEU A 21 -24.73 -2.67 -1.98
N THR A 22 -25.19 -1.42 -2.10
CA THR A 22 -25.22 -0.48 -0.96
C THR A 22 -26.19 -0.96 0.11
N GLU A 23 -27.37 -1.44 -0.29
CA GLU A 23 -28.36 -2.00 0.63
C GLU A 23 -27.80 -3.22 1.37
N THR A 24 -27.26 -4.19 0.63
CA THR A 24 -26.69 -5.42 1.22
C THR A 24 -25.48 -5.14 2.09
N ALA A 25 -24.52 -4.34 1.61
CA ALA A 25 -23.34 -3.96 2.38
C ALA A 25 -23.72 -3.27 3.69
N HIS A 26 -24.71 -2.37 3.66
CA HIS A 26 -25.17 -1.67 4.85
C HIS A 26 -25.73 -2.61 5.91
N VAL A 27 -26.56 -3.58 5.51
CA VAL A 27 -27.10 -4.62 6.42
C VAL A 27 -25.98 -5.42 7.08
N MET A 28 -24.89 -5.65 6.35
CA MET A 28 -23.74 -6.39 6.83
C MET A 28 -22.68 -5.53 7.56
N GLY A 29 -22.97 -4.24 7.80
CA GLY A 29 -22.06 -3.34 8.52
C GLY A 29 -20.92 -2.77 7.68
N ALA A 30 -21.09 -2.68 6.36
CA ALA A 30 -20.14 -2.12 5.41
C ALA A 30 -20.75 -0.94 4.62
N ALA A 31 -19.89 -0.23 3.88
CA ALA A 31 -20.29 0.86 3.00
C ALA A 31 -19.72 0.65 1.60
N VAL A 32 -20.53 0.97 0.59
CA VAL A 32 -20.07 1.04 -0.80
C VAL A 32 -19.60 2.45 -1.10
N VAL A 33 -18.34 2.59 -1.52
CA VAL A 33 -17.69 3.86 -1.79
C VAL A 33 -17.21 3.86 -3.23
N ALA A 34 -17.60 4.89 -3.99
CA ALA A 34 -17.10 5.06 -5.36
C ALA A 34 -15.59 5.31 -5.35
N ALA A 35 -14.85 4.58 -6.17
CA ALA A 35 -13.45 4.89 -6.40
C ALA A 35 -13.38 6.17 -7.24
N ARG A 36 -12.69 7.20 -6.73
CA ARG A 36 -12.56 8.50 -7.43
C ARG A 36 -11.79 8.37 -8.76
N GLU A 37 -11.03 7.30 -8.88
CA GLU A 37 -10.00 7.07 -9.89
C GLU A 37 -10.54 6.49 -11.20
N ARG A 38 -11.61 5.69 -11.12
CA ARG A 38 -12.14 4.91 -12.24
C ARG A 38 -13.65 4.86 -12.19
N LYS A 39 -14.29 5.48 -13.17
CA LYS A 39 -15.74 5.39 -13.35
C LYS A 39 -16.16 3.91 -13.44
N GLY A 40 -17.23 3.54 -12.76
CA GLY A 40 -17.70 2.16 -12.67
C GLY A 40 -17.00 1.31 -11.61
N ARG A 41 -15.99 1.82 -10.88
CA ARG A 41 -15.34 1.08 -9.80
C ARG A 41 -15.80 1.55 -8.42
N TYR A 42 -16.03 0.59 -7.53
CA TYR A 42 -16.43 0.81 -6.14
C TYR A 42 -15.66 -0.09 -5.19
N ARG A 43 -15.56 0.33 -3.94
CA ARG A 43 -15.05 -0.47 -2.83
C ARG A 43 -16.18 -0.75 -1.85
N VAL A 44 -16.20 -1.94 -1.28
CA VAL A 44 -17.06 -2.30 -0.16
C VAL A 44 -16.17 -2.49 1.05
N ASP A 45 -16.29 -1.58 2.02
CA ASP A 45 -15.43 -1.55 3.20
C ASP A 45 -16.27 -1.64 4.48
N GLY A 46 -15.87 -2.53 5.39
CA GLY A 46 -16.52 -2.70 6.69
C GLY A 46 -16.26 -1.52 7.62
N ALA A 47 -17.25 -1.20 8.46
CA ALA A 47 -17.15 -0.09 9.40
C ALA A 47 -16.16 -0.36 10.55
N THR A 48 -16.01 -1.63 10.95
CA THR A 48 -15.15 -2.04 12.08
C THR A 48 -13.87 -2.74 11.63
N GLU A 49 -13.87 -3.33 10.44
CA GLU A 49 -12.71 -3.98 9.85
C GLU A 49 -12.74 -3.85 8.32
N PRO A 50 -11.57 -3.72 7.67
CA PRO A 50 -11.50 -3.64 6.22
C PRO A 50 -12.04 -4.91 5.58
N TRP A 51 -12.87 -4.73 4.56
CA TRP A 51 -13.32 -5.82 3.71
C TRP A 51 -12.51 -5.86 2.41
N ASP A 52 -12.14 -4.67 1.89
CA ASP A 52 -11.36 -4.46 0.68
C ASP A 52 -11.94 -5.18 -0.55
N ILE A 53 -13.26 -5.40 -0.56
CA ILE A 53 -13.93 -6.00 -1.72
C ILE A 53 -14.04 -4.93 -2.80
N VAL A 54 -13.54 -5.24 -3.98
CA VAL A 54 -13.60 -4.36 -5.15
C VAL A 54 -14.76 -4.78 -6.05
N VAL A 55 -15.51 -3.79 -6.51
CA VAL A 55 -16.59 -3.93 -7.48
C VAL A 55 -16.20 -3.18 -8.74
N ASP A 56 -16.09 -3.87 -9.86
CA ASP A 56 -15.87 -3.26 -11.17
C ASP A 56 -17.11 -3.43 -12.05
N VAL A 57 -17.65 -2.32 -12.54
CA VAL A 57 -18.81 -2.27 -13.44
C VAL A 57 -18.36 -1.70 -14.78
N ASN A 58 -18.11 -2.57 -15.75
CA ASN A 58 -17.68 -2.19 -17.10
C ASN A 58 -18.26 -3.13 -18.17
N GLY A 59 -19.57 -3.01 -18.42
CA GLY A 59 -20.31 -3.94 -19.30
C GLY A 59 -20.55 -5.33 -18.71
N GLN A 60 -19.75 -5.73 -17.72
CA GLN A 60 -19.94 -6.83 -16.78
C GLN A 60 -19.69 -6.32 -15.36
N VAL A 61 -20.10 -7.09 -14.35
CA VAL A 61 -19.80 -6.79 -12.94
C VAL A 61 -18.81 -7.81 -12.43
N HIS A 62 -17.74 -7.34 -11.78
CA HIS A 62 -16.75 -8.20 -11.14
C HIS A 62 -16.66 -7.86 -9.67
N LEU A 63 -16.88 -8.86 -8.81
CA LEU A 63 -16.66 -8.76 -7.38
C LEU A 63 -15.36 -9.50 -7.05
N SER A 64 -14.41 -8.82 -6.42
CA SER A 64 -13.10 -9.41 -6.10
C SER A 64 -12.72 -9.16 -4.65
N ALA A 65 -12.25 -10.20 -3.95
CA ALA A 65 -11.66 -10.08 -2.62
C ALA A 65 -10.14 -10.33 -2.69
N PRO A 66 -9.33 -9.51 -2.00
CA PRO A 66 -7.88 -9.68 -1.96
C PRO A 66 -7.47 -10.83 -1.04
N THR A 67 -6.44 -11.58 -1.43
CA THR A 67 -5.84 -12.65 -0.61
C THR A 67 -5.00 -12.10 0.55
N ARG A 68 -5.62 -11.44 1.52
CA ARG A 68 -4.91 -10.84 2.66
C ARG A 68 -4.48 -11.90 3.70
N PRO A 69 -3.24 -11.86 4.25
CA PRO A 69 -2.77 -12.90 5.18
C PRO A 69 -3.56 -12.98 6.50
N ASP A 70 -4.17 -11.86 6.90
CA ASP A 70 -4.94 -11.70 8.14
C ASP A 70 -6.46 -11.86 7.94
N ALA A 71 -6.93 -12.00 6.70
CA ALA A 71 -8.34 -12.21 6.43
C ALA A 71 -8.74 -13.67 6.70
N ASP A 72 -9.93 -13.88 7.28
CA ASP A 72 -10.54 -15.21 7.35
C ASP A 72 -11.13 -15.56 5.96
N PRO A 73 -10.62 -16.61 5.28
CA PRO A 73 -11.07 -16.97 3.94
C PRO A 73 -12.57 -17.29 3.88
N ALA A 74 -13.11 -17.94 4.91
CA ALA A 74 -14.52 -18.32 4.96
C ALA A 74 -15.41 -17.08 5.10
N VAL A 75 -14.99 -16.12 5.91
CA VAL A 75 -15.71 -14.85 6.08
C VAL A 75 -15.70 -14.03 4.78
N GLN A 76 -14.55 -13.93 4.11
CA GLN A 76 -14.44 -13.16 2.86
C GLN A 76 -15.23 -13.79 1.70
N VAL A 77 -15.16 -15.12 1.55
CA VAL A 77 -15.98 -15.83 0.56
C VAL A 77 -17.47 -15.65 0.86
N ALA A 78 -17.89 -15.77 2.12
CA ALA A 78 -19.28 -15.52 2.49
C ALA A 78 -19.74 -14.10 2.12
N ARG A 79 -18.90 -13.08 2.36
CA ARG A 79 -19.20 -11.70 1.97
C ARG A 79 -19.35 -11.54 0.45
N LEU A 80 -18.43 -12.09 -0.32
CA LEU A 80 -18.49 -12.06 -1.78
C LEU A 80 -19.75 -12.73 -2.32
N TYR A 81 -20.10 -13.91 -1.81
CA TYR A 81 -21.29 -14.64 -2.25
C TYR A 81 -22.59 -13.95 -1.87
N GLU A 82 -22.66 -13.32 -0.68
CA GLU A 82 -23.83 -12.54 -0.26
C GLU A 82 -24.03 -11.32 -1.18
N LEU A 83 -22.96 -10.57 -1.45
CA LEU A 83 -22.98 -9.43 -2.38
C LEU A 83 -23.31 -9.86 -3.82
N ALA A 84 -22.78 -11.00 -4.29
CA ALA A 84 -23.12 -11.54 -5.60
C ALA A 84 -24.60 -11.96 -5.68
N GLY A 85 -25.10 -12.59 -4.61
CA GLY A 85 -26.49 -13.02 -4.49
C GLY A 85 -27.48 -11.86 -4.56
N SER A 86 -27.14 -10.69 -4.00
CA SER A 86 -28.00 -9.51 -4.03
C SER A 86 -28.14 -8.87 -5.40
N LEU A 87 -27.27 -9.21 -6.35
CA LEU A 87 -27.34 -8.74 -7.74
C LEU A 87 -28.26 -9.61 -8.62
N ARG A 88 -28.68 -10.78 -8.14
CA ARG A 88 -29.57 -11.66 -8.89
C ARG A 88 -30.96 -11.07 -9.18
N PRO A 89 -31.65 -10.41 -8.22
CA PRO A 89 -32.96 -9.81 -8.47
C PRO A 89 -32.95 -8.71 -9.55
N ILE A 90 -31.78 -8.10 -9.81
CA ILE A 90 -31.63 -7.11 -10.88
C ILE A 90 -31.24 -7.72 -12.24
N GLY A 91 -31.19 -9.05 -12.33
CA GLY A 91 -30.96 -9.79 -13.58
C GLY A 91 -29.52 -10.15 -13.86
N LEU A 92 -28.62 -10.05 -12.87
CA LEU A 92 -27.22 -10.47 -13.02
C LEU A 92 -27.04 -11.88 -12.47
N ALA A 93 -26.57 -12.79 -13.32
CA ALA A 93 -26.17 -14.14 -12.93
C ALA A 93 -24.66 -14.17 -12.70
N GLY A 94 -24.22 -14.76 -11.59
CA GLY A 94 -22.82 -14.86 -11.23
C GLY A 94 -22.22 -16.23 -11.55
N VAL A 95 -20.95 -16.24 -11.93
CA VAL A 95 -20.10 -17.43 -12.03
C VAL A 95 -18.93 -17.22 -11.09
N ASP A 96 -18.70 -18.20 -10.23
CA ASP A 96 -17.47 -18.28 -9.46
C ASP A 96 -16.32 -18.61 -10.42
N ARG A 97 -15.33 -17.72 -10.48
CA ARG A 97 -14.25 -17.82 -11.47
C ARG A 97 -13.33 -19.00 -11.19
N GLU A 98 -13.08 -19.32 -9.94
CA GLU A 98 -12.10 -20.35 -9.57
C GLU A 98 -12.73 -21.74 -9.66
N LEU A 99 -14.00 -21.86 -9.27
CA LEU A 99 -14.75 -23.11 -9.38
C LEU A 99 -15.33 -23.33 -10.77
N GLN A 100 -15.44 -22.29 -11.60
CA GLN A 100 -16.12 -22.32 -12.91
C GLN A 100 -17.58 -22.82 -12.79
N LEU A 101 -18.25 -22.44 -11.70
CA LEU A 101 -19.63 -22.85 -11.39
C LEU A 101 -20.53 -21.62 -11.25
N PRO A 102 -21.80 -21.69 -11.69
CA PRO A 102 -22.79 -20.69 -11.33
C PRO A 102 -22.89 -20.56 -9.81
N ILE A 103 -23.00 -19.33 -9.30
CA ILE A 103 -23.07 -19.10 -7.85
C ILE A 103 -24.25 -19.83 -7.21
N GLU A 104 -25.34 -20.08 -7.95
CA GLU A 104 -26.50 -20.81 -7.44
C GLU A 104 -26.29 -22.32 -7.34
N ALA A 105 -25.30 -22.85 -8.05
CA ALA A 105 -24.93 -24.27 -7.98
C ALA A 105 -24.06 -24.58 -6.73
N VAL A 106 -23.54 -23.55 -6.08
CA VAL A 106 -22.71 -23.67 -4.87
C VAL A 106 -23.62 -23.72 -3.65
N THR A 107 -23.85 -24.92 -3.13
CA THR A 107 -24.77 -25.18 -2.01
C THR A 107 -24.12 -25.06 -0.63
N ALA A 108 -22.78 -25.05 -0.58
CA ALA A 108 -21.99 -24.88 0.62
C ALA A 108 -20.73 -24.07 0.30
N LEU A 109 -20.33 -23.19 1.22
CA LEU A 109 -19.20 -22.27 1.03
C LEU A 109 -17.87 -22.83 1.54
N ASP A 110 -17.83 -24.06 2.05
CA ASP A 110 -16.61 -24.74 2.48
C ASP A 110 -15.65 -24.98 1.32
N VAL A 111 -16.17 -25.37 0.15
CA VAL A 111 -15.37 -25.56 -1.07
C VAL A 111 -14.74 -24.26 -1.56
N PRO A 112 -15.49 -23.17 -1.83
CA PRO A 112 -14.88 -21.91 -2.25
C PRO A 112 -13.98 -21.29 -1.16
N ALA A 113 -14.32 -21.44 0.13
CA ALA A 113 -13.44 -20.98 1.22
C ALA A 113 -12.11 -21.73 1.26
N LYS A 114 -12.11 -23.06 1.03
CA LYS A 114 -10.89 -23.87 0.96
C LYS A 114 -10.05 -23.47 -0.25
N GLN A 115 -10.68 -23.24 -1.41
CA GLN A 115 -10.00 -22.76 -2.61
C GLN A 115 -9.34 -21.40 -2.35
N PHE A 116 -10.07 -20.46 -1.75
CA PHE A 116 -9.52 -19.16 -1.40
C PHE A 116 -8.38 -19.24 -0.38
N ALA A 117 -8.49 -20.13 0.62
CA ALA A 117 -7.42 -20.39 1.57
C ALA A 117 -6.16 -20.97 0.89
N GLU A 118 -6.32 -21.87 -0.08
CA GLU A 118 -5.21 -22.42 -0.87
C GLU A 118 -4.54 -21.32 -1.71
N GLU A 119 -5.30 -20.42 -2.34
CA GLU A 119 -4.78 -19.26 -3.05
C GLU A 119 -4.05 -18.28 -2.12
N MET A 120 -4.58 -18.07 -0.91
CA MET A 120 -3.91 -17.29 0.11
C MET A 120 -2.57 -17.94 0.52
N GLU A 121 -2.52 -19.24 0.76
CA GLU A 121 -1.26 -19.95 1.06
C GLU A 121 -0.30 -19.96 -0.14
N GLN A 122 -0.80 -20.11 -1.37
CA GLN A 122 0.01 -19.97 -2.59
C GLN A 122 0.56 -18.55 -2.75
N SER A 123 -0.21 -17.53 -2.37
CA SER A 123 0.24 -16.14 -2.37
C SER A 123 1.31 -15.87 -1.31
N LYS A 124 1.33 -16.64 -0.21
CA LYS A 124 2.42 -16.65 0.78
C LYS A 124 3.64 -17.43 0.28
N SER A 125 3.42 -18.44 -0.57
CA SER A 125 4.46 -19.26 -1.18
C SER A 125 5.14 -18.54 -2.35
N ILE A 126 6.24 -17.87 -2.02
CA ILE A 126 7.32 -17.38 -2.89
C ILE A 126 7.33 -18.08 -4.27
N SER A 127 6.83 -17.40 -5.29
CA SER A 127 7.28 -17.63 -6.66
C SER A 127 7.97 -16.35 -7.14
N PRO A 128 9.31 -16.35 -7.30
CA PRO A 128 10.08 -15.18 -7.72
C PRO A 128 9.77 -14.74 -9.16
N ASP A 129 8.95 -15.49 -9.91
CA ASP A 129 8.59 -15.26 -11.31
C ASP A 129 7.15 -14.76 -11.52
N LEU A 130 6.42 -14.37 -10.48
CA LEU A 130 5.08 -13.79 -10.66
C LEU A 130 5.19 -12.40 -11.32
N GLN A 131 5.04 -12.38 -12.65
CA GLN A 131 4.67 -11.15 -13.34
C GLN A 131 3.42 -10.56 -12.68
N PRO A 132 3.32 -9.22 -12.57
CA PRO A 132 2.11 -8.59 -12.08
C PRO A 132 0.90 -9.14 -12.86
N PRO A 133 -0.24 -9.42 -12.20
CA PRO A 133 -1.43 -9.88 -12.91
C PRO A 133 -1.69 -8.90 -14.06
N ALA A 134 -1.80 -9.43 -15.28
CA ALA A 134 -1.78 -8.62 -16.50
C ALA A 134 -2.96 -7.63 -16.63
N ASP A 135 -3.87 -7.60 -15.66
CA ASP A 135 -5.05 -6.73 -15.65
C ASP A 135 -5.66 -6.57 -14.25
N THR A 136 -4.88 -6.11 -13.25
CA THR A 136 -5.45 -5.68 -11.96
C THR A 136 -4.89 -4.32 -11.54
N ASP A 137 -5.65 -3.25 -11.78
CA ASP A 137 -5.44 -1.93 -11.18
C ASP A 137 -5.51 -2.08 -9.64
N ARG A 138 -4.35 -2.22 -8.98
CA ARG A 138 -4.12 -2.40 -7.53
C ARG A 138 -5.27 -3.02 -6.72
N VAL A 139 -5.26 -4.35 -6.63
CA VAL A 139 -5.36 -4.99 -5.32
C VAL A 139 -3.96 -4.97 -4.71
N PRO A 140 -3.75 -4.39 -3.51
CA PRO A 140 -2.44 -4.39 -2.86
C PRO A 140 -1.89 -5.81 -2.81
N TRP A 141 -0.60 -5.96 -3.11
CA TRP A 141 0.05 -7.25 -2.93
C TRP A 141 -0.07 -7.65 -1.46
N PRO A 142 -0.49 -8.88 -1.14
CA PRO A 142 -0.49 -9.35 0.23
C PRO A 142 0.92 -9.19 0.80
N VAL A 143 1.09 -8.35 1.82
CA VAL A 143 2.40 -8.15 2.44
C VAL A 143 2.58 -9.14 3.58
N ASN A 144 3.68 -9.90 3.54
CA ASN A 144 4.02 -10.82 4.60
C ASN A 144 4.77 -10.07 5.71
N TRP A 145 4.03 -9.66 6.73
CA TRP A 145 4.55 -8.91 7.86
C TRP A 145 5.25 -9.79 8.93
N SER A 146 5.27 -11.12 8.79
CA SER A 146 5.64 -12.04 9.90
C SER A 146 7.05 -11.84 10.46
N GLU A 147 7.97 -11.32 9.64
CA GLU A 147 9.37 -11.05 10.03
C GLU A 147 9.69 -9.56 10.13
N TYR A 148 8.69 -8.68 9.97
CA TYR A 148 8.86 -7.24 9.99
C TYR A 148 8.28 -6.63 11.25
N GLU A 149 9.15 -6.14 12.13
CA GLU A 149 8.74 -5.38 13.31
C GLU A 149 8.64 -3.89 12.98
N PRO A 150 7.46 -3.26 13.15
CA PRO A 150 7.28 -1.83 12.96
C PRO A 150 8.22 -1.00 13.84
N PHE A 151 8.82 0.02 13.24
CA PHE A 151 9.77 0.89 13.88
C PHE A 151 9.08 1.91 14.79
N ALA A 152 9.32 1.80 16.09
CA ALA A 152 8.90 2.78 17.07
C ALA A 152 9.82 4.01 17.05
N ARG A 153 9.62 4.92 16.09
CA ARG A 153 10.41 6.16 15.99
C ARG A 153 10.12 7.12 17.16
N VAL A 154 11.16 7.73 17.73
CA VAL A 154 11.06 8.72 18.82
C VAL A 154 10.09 9.84 18.43
N GLY A 155 9.15 10.23 19.29
CA GLY A 155 8.11 11.23 19.00
C GLY A 155 7.02 10.75 18.02
N GLY A 156 7.01 9.46 17.67
CA GLY A 156 5.99 8.82 16.83
C GLY A 156 5.78 9.52 15.49
N PHE A 157 4.52 9.65 15.07
CA PHE A 157 4.16 10.20 13.76
C PHE A 157 4.42 11.71 13.62
N ALA A 158 4.68 12.45 14.70
CA ALA A 158 4.81 13.91 14.69
C ALA A 158 5.88 14.44 13.71
N TRP A 159 5.62 15.59 13.08
CA TRP A 159 6.56 16.28 12.21
C TRP A 159 7.75 16.82 13.01
N GLY A 160 8.93 16.91 12.39
CA GLY A 160 10.16 17.35 13.09
C GLY A 160 10.02 18.72 13.75
N VAL A 161 9.34 19.64 13.08
CA VAL A 161 9.01 20.99 13.58
C VAL A 161 8.14 21.01 14.84
N ASP A 162 7.38 19.94 15.10
CA ASP A 162 6.48 19.83 16.24
C ASP A 162 7.11 19.09 17.42
N LEU A 163 8.30 18.51 17.22
CA LEU A 163 9.04 17.85 18.30
C LEU A 163 9.57 18.85 19.33
N SER A 164 9.86 18.34 20.53
CA SER A 164 10.78 19.04 21.41
C SER A 164 12.20 19.01 20.81
N ARG A 165 13.07 19.94 21.22
CA ARG A 165 14.49 19.91 20.79
C ARG A 165 15.19 18.62 21.21
N GLU A 166 14.82 18.10 22.37
CA GLU A 166 15.36 16.85 22.91
C GLU A 166 14.94 15.66 22.04
N ASP A 167 13.64 15.57 21.72
CA ASP A 167 13.11 14.52 20.84
C ASP A 167 13.67 14.61 19.42
N ALA A 168 13.91 15.81 18.90
CA ALA A 168 14.52 16.00 17.58
C ALA A 168 15.95 15.46 17.53
N VAL A 169 16.75 15.71 18.58
CA VAL A 169 18.11 15.15 18.71
C VAL A 169 18.05 13.64 18.92
N ALA A 170 17.15 13.16 19.77
CA ALA A 170 16.98 11.73 20.03
C ALA A 170 16.53 10.97 18.77
N ARG A 171 15.61 11.53 17.97
CA ARG A 171 15.19 10.96 16.68
C ARG A 171 16.35 10.94 15.68
N TYR A 172 17.13 12.01 15.59
CA TYR A 172 18.35 12.03 14.76
C TYR A 172 19.32 10.92 15.16
N ASN A 173 19.61 10.78 16.46
CA ASN A 173 20.49 9.71 16.95
C ASN A 173 19.92 8.34 16.63
N GLN A 174 18.61 8.14 16.82
CA GLN A 174 17.92 6.89 16.50
C GLN A 174 18.07 6.52 15.02
N VAL A 175 17.95 7.48 14.10
CA VAL A 175 18.16 7.25 12.66
C VAL A 175 19.59 6.79 12.39
N VAL A 176 20.58 7.49 12.94
CA VAL A 176 22.00 7.17 12.69
C VAL A 176 22.41 5.84 13.31
N GLU A 177 21.94 5.53 14.52
CA GLU A 177 22.31 4.34 15.28
C GLU A 177 21.62 3.08 14.75
N CYS A 178 20.32 3.18 14.42
CA CYS A 178 19.53 2.02 13.98
C CYS A 178 19.59 1.79 12.46
N ALA A 179 20.27 2.65 11.68
CA ALA A 179 20.25 2.56 10.22
C ALA A 179 20.58 1.16 9.66
N PRO A 180 21.66 0.47 10.10
CA PRO A 180 21.98 -0.87 9.59
C PRO A 180 20.87 -1.90 9.87
N GLU A 181 20.34 -1.89 11.09
CA GLU A 181 19.28 -2.80 11.52
C GLU A 181 17.99 -2.57 10.73
N ARG A 182 17.59 -1.30 10.56
CA ARG A 182 16.37 -0.95 9.83
C ARG A 182 16.46 -1.22 8.34
N ILE A 183 17.64 -1.03 7.74
CA ILE A 183 17.88 -1.44 6.35
C ILE A 183 17.77 -2.96 6.20
N GLU A 184 18.29 -3.75 7.14
CA GLU A 184 18.12 -5.21 7.12
C GLU A 184 16.67 -5.64 7.33
N ALA A 185 15.92 -4.96 8.21
CA ALA A 185 14.49 -5.22 8.38
C ALA A 185 13.71 -4.97 7.07
N LEU A 186 14.00 -3.85 6.40
CA LEU A 186 13.42 -3.55 5.08
C LEU A 186 13.83 -4.61 4.03
N ARG A 187 15.10 -5.05 4.03
CA ARG A 187 15.56 -6.14 3.15
C ARG A 187 14.85 -7.45 3.43
N GLY A 188 14.63 -7.80 4.70
CA GLY A 188 13.86 -8.98 5.09
C GLY A 188 12.43 -8.93 4.53
N LEU A 189 11.75 -7.79 4.72
CA LEU A 189 10.42 -7.56 4.17
C LEU A 189 10.41 -7.67 2.63
N ALA A 190 11.32 -7.01 1.94
CA ALA A 190 11.42 -7.08 0.48
C ALA A 190 11.72 -8.51 -0.02
N ARG A 191 12.63 -9.23 0.63
CA ARG A 191 12.98 -10.62 0.29
C ARG A 191 11.80 -11.57 0.45
N ALA A 192 10.94 -11.36 1.45
CA ALA A 192 9.69 -12.11 1.60
C ALA A 192 8.76 -11.96 0.38
N HIS A 193 8.96 -10.91 -0.43
CA HIS A 193 8.26 -10.64 -1.68
C HIS A 193 9.10 -10.92 -2.95
N GLY A 194 10.19 -11.68 -2.83
CA GLY A 194 11.07 -12.01 -3.95
C GLY A 194 11.83 -10.79 -4.51
N LEU A 195 11.80 -9.65 -3.80
CA LEU A 195 12.50 -8.44 -4.18
C LEU A 195 13.85 -8.39 -3.45
N ASP A 196 14.91 -8.30 -4.25
CA ASP A 196 16.21 -7.85 -3.76
C ASP A 196 16.43 -6.40 -4.16
N PHE A 197 16.91 -5.57 -3.23
CA PHE A 197 17.20 -4.16 -3.48
C PHE A 197 18.59 -3.78 -2.97
N GLY A 198 19.13 -2.75 -3.60
CA GLY A 198 20.47 -2.24 -3.32
C GLY A 198 20.59 -0.80 -3.78
N PRO A 199 21.76 -0.19 -3.61
CA PRO A 199 21.93 1.24 -3.80
C PRO A 199 21.88 1.65 -5.28
N ALA A 200 21.89 0.72 -6.25
CA ALA A 200 21.88 1.04 -7.68
C ALA A 200 20.53 1.64 -8.12
N PRO A 201 20.50 2.56 -9.11
CA PRO A 201 19.27 3.23 -9.56
C PRO A 201 18.16 2.25 -9.94
N GLU A 202 18.49 1.20 -10.69
CA GLU A 202 17.50 0.20 -11.15
C GLU A 202 16.90 -0.60 -9.98
N GLN A 203 17.65 -0.77 -8.89
CA GLN A 203 17.16 -1.43 -7.69
C GLN A 203 16.29 -0.50 -6.83
N LEU A 204 16.60 0.80 -6.82
CA LEU A 204 15.76 1.83 -6.20
C LEU A 204 14.42 1.98 -6.93
N ASP A 205 14.42 1.88 -8.26
CA ASP A 205 13.18 1.88 -9.06
C ASP A 205 12.31 0.66 -8.75
N LYS A 206 12.90 -0.54 -8.66
CA LYS A 206 12.16 -1.74 -8.24
C LYS A 206 11.57 -1.61 -6.83
N LEU A 207 12.32 -1.02 -5.90
CA LEU A 207 11.81 -0.74 -4.55
C LEU A 207 10.64 0.26 -4.58
N ASN A 208 10.74 1.30 -5.40
CA ASN A 208 9.68 2.28 -5.62
C ASN A 208 8.42 1.62 -6.19
N GLU A 209 8.57 0.82 -7.24
CA GLU A 209 7.47 0.08 -7.87
C GLU A 209 6.80 -0.90 -6.89
N TRP A 210 7.59 -1.69 -6.15
CA TRP A 210 7.05 -2.58 -5.14
C TRP A 210 6.27 -1.84 -4.07
N PHE A 211 6.83 -0.76 -3.53
CA PHE A 211 6.19 0.04 -2.50
C PHE A 211 4.86 0.63 -2.99
N ILE A 212 4.85 1.31 -4.15
CA ILE A 212 3.64 1.91 -4.73
C ILE A 212 2.55 0.85 -5.00
N ASN A 213 2.93 -0.35 -5.44
CA ASN A 213 1.98 -1.42 -5.73
C ASN A 213 1.51 -2.22 -4.51
N SER A 214 2.25 -2.16 -3.40
CA SER A 214 1.96 -2.94 -2.19
C SER A 214 1.24 -2.12 -1.11
N VAL A 215 1.39 -0.79 -1.11
CA VAL A 215 0.78 0.08 -0.10
C VAL A 215 -0.73 -0.13 0.00
N GLU A 216 -1.17 -0.37 1.23
CA GLU A 216 -2.57 -0.45 1.65
C GLU A 216 -3.00 0.85 2.34
N ASP A 217 -4.13 1.39 1.92
CA ASP A 217 -4.75 2.54 2.57
C ASP A 217 -5.38 2.13 3.92
N ALA A 218 -5.37 3.04 4.89
CA ALA A 218 -6.15 2.87 6.10
C ALA A 218 -7.66 2.97 5.80
N PRO A 219 -8.52 2.15 6.43
CA PRO A 219 -9.97 2.20 6.19
C PRO A 219 -10.54 3.61 6.38
N GLY A 220 -11.20 4.13 5.34
CA GLY A 220 -11.89 5.43 5.40
C GLY A 220 -10.98 6.67 5.40
N ALA A 221 -9.66 6.53 5.25
CA ALA A 221 -8.72 7.64 5.19
C ALA A 221 -7.72 7.47 4.04
N TYR A 222 -7.46 8.53 3.28
CA TYR A 222 -6.39 8.56 2.25
C TYR A 222 -4.99 8.64 2.89
N THR A 223 -4.74 7.77 3.88
CA THR A 223 -3.54 7.74 4.72
C THR A 223 -3.00 6.32 4.80
N LEU A 224 -1.69 6.18 4.97
CA LEU A 224 -1.05 4.88 5.13
C LEU A 224 -1.49 4.20 6.42
N ARG A 225 -1.57 2.86 6.42
CA ARG A 225 -1.61 2.09 7.67
C ARG A 225 -0.33 2.33 8.51
N PRO A 226 -0.39 2.17 9.84
CA PRO A 226 0.79 2.36 10.71
C PRO A 226 2.03 1.57 10.30
N GLU A 227 1.85 0.34 9.83
CA GLU A 227 2.93 -0.54 9.37
C GLU A 227 3.62 0.05 8.12
N TRP A 228 2.83 0.58 7.19
CA TRP A 228 3.35 1.26 6.00
C TRP A 228 4.07 2.57 6.32
N HIS A 229 3.67 3.28 7.38
CA HIS A 229 4.43 4.43 7.88
C HIS A 229 5.82 4.02 8.40
N SER A 230 5.94 2.82 8.97
CA SER A 230 7.24 2.26 9.37
C SER A 230 8.10 1.91 8.15
N VAL A 231 7.51 1.23 7.15
CA VAL A 231 8.22 0.86 5.91
C VAL A 231 8.76 2.10 5.20
N LEU A 232 7.94 3.16 5.11
CA LEU A 232 8.34 4.44 4.54
C LEU A 232 9.54 5.04 5.28
N TYR A 233 9.55 4.92 6.61
CA TYR A 233 10.66 5.39 7.44
C TYR A 233 11.95 4.61 7.14
N ASP A 234 11.87 3.29 7.04
CA ASP A 234 13.03 2.44 6.72
C ASP A 234 13.54 2.70 5.29
N ILE A 235 12.64 2.90 4.31
CA ILE A 235 13.00 3.32 2.94
C ILE A 235 13.76 4.65 2.98
N THR A 236 13.31 5.60 3.80
CA THR A 236 13.99 6.88 3.95
C THR A 236 15.40 6.74 4.52
N ILE A 237 15.55 5.93 5.57
CA ILE A 237 16.85 5.60 6.16
C ILE A 237 17.76 4.99 5.09
N PHE A 238 17.25 4.03 4.31
CA PHE A 238 17.99 3.38 3.24
C PHE A 238 18.46 4.36 2.15
N ILE A 239 17.58 5.23 1.66
CA ILE A 239 17.92 6.23 0.63
C ILE A 239 18.95 7.22 1.18
N GLY A 240 18.73 7.77 2.38
CA GLY A 240 19.67 8.71 2.97
C GLY A 240 21.04 8.09 3.30
N GLN A 241 21.07 6.82 3.71
CA GLN A 241 22.32 6.08 3.88
C GLN A 241 23.03 5.86 2.55
N THR A 242 22.29 5.52 1.49
CA THR A 242 22.84 5.39 0.13
C THR A 242 23.47 6.69 -0.36
N LEU A 243 22.84 7.84 -0.08
CA LEU A 243 23.39 9.17 -0.39
C LEU A 243 24.72 9.42 0.32
N VAL A 244 24.78 9.17 1.64
CA VAL A 244 25.97 9.37 2.46
C VAL A 244 27.12 8.44 2.04
N GLU A 245 26.82 7.20 1.68
CA GLU A 245 27.83 6.23 1.21
C GLU A 245 28.41 6.59 -0.16
N ARG A 246 27.58 7.13 -1.07
CA ARG A 246 28.02 7.54 -2.41
C ARG A 246 28.84 8.83 -2.40
N ASN A 247 28.52 9.76 -1.50
CA ASN A 247 29.21 11.04 -1.42
C ASN A 247 29.67 11.33 0.02
N PRO A 248 30.97 11.13 0.34
CA PRO A 248 31.51 11.33 1.69
C PRO A 248 31.41 12.75 2.24
N ALA A 249 31.08 13.76 1.42
CA ALA A 249 30.82 15.11 1.90
C ALA A 249 29.42 15.23 2.56
N LEU A 250 28.52 14.28 2.27
CA LEU A 250 27.18 14.23 2.81
C LEU A 250 27.17 13.53 4.18
N ARG A 251 26.24 13.96 5.04
CA ARG A 251 26.01 13.35 6.37
C ARG A 251 24.60 13.61 6.86
N TRP A 252 24.08 12.71 7.68
CA TRP A 252 22.89 13.01 8.47
C TRP A 252 23.15 14.19 9.43
N SER A 253 22.13 15.02 9.65
CA SER A 253 22.22 16.17 10.54
C SER A 253 20.85 16.61 11.02
N VAL A 254 20.84 17.39 12.12
CA VAL A 254 19.63 18.03 12.65
C VAL A 254 19.97 19.44 13.14
N THR A 255 19.13 20.41 12.83
CA THR A 255 19.30 21.80 13.32
C THR A 255 18.26 22.14 14.37
N THR A 256 18.69 22.30 15.63
CA THR A 256 17.81 22.69 16.76
C THR A 256 17.97 24.16 17.18
N LYS A 257 18.84 24.92 16.50
CA LYS A 257 19.03 26.35 16.71
C LYS A 257 18.12 27.15 15.78
N GLY A 258 17.50 28.21 16.29
CA GLY A 258 16.56 29.05 15.54
C GLY A 258 15.09 28.66 15.75
N SER A 259 14.29 28.81 14.70
CA SER A 259 12.86 28.48 14.67
C SER A 259 12.43 28.05 13.27
N ARG A 260 11.25 27.41 13.15
CA ARG A 260 10.62 27.06 11.86
C ARG A 260 10.51 28.23 10.88
N ARG A 261 10.38 29.48 11.37
CA ARG A 261 10.26 30.67 10.51
C ARG A 261 11.59 31.15 9.93
N THR A 262 12.71 30.77 10.56
CA THR A 262 14.03 31.35 10.27
C THR A 262 15.04 30.35 9.74
N VAL A 263 14.77 29.05 9.91
CA VAL A 263 15.66 27.98 9.51
C VAL A 263 14.83 26.92 8.78
N PRO A 264 15.05 26.72 7.46
CA PRO A 264 14.51 25.57 6.75
C PRO A 264 14.89 24.27 7.46
N HIS A 265 13.98 23.31 7.49
CA HIS A 265 14.18 22.02 8.16
C HIS A 265 14.54 22.11 9.65
N PHE A 266 14.00 23.12 10.34
CA PHE A 266 14.17 23.27 11.78
C PHE A 266 13.65 22.03 12.53
N GLN A 267 14.53 21.39 13.31
CA GLN A 267 14.30 20.14 14.05
C GLN A 267 13.97 18.90 13.20
N GLU A 268 14.18 18.98 11.89
CA GLU A 268 14.04 17.85 10.99
C GLU A 268 15.40 17.14 10.85
N THR A 269 15.36 15.82 10.69
CA THR A 269 16.55 15.00 10.40
C THR A 269 16.75 14.99 8.89
N VAL A 270 17.83 15.60 8.43
CA VAL A 270 18.11 15.82 7.00
C VAL A 270 19.49 15.30 6.62
N VAL A 271 19.69 15.01 5.34
CA VAL A 271 21.04 14.81 4.79
C VAL A 271 21.60 16.18 4.41
N SER A 272 22.72 16.60 4.99
CA SER A 272 23.39 17.87 4.70
C SER A 272 24.75 17.66 4.05
N GLY A 273 25.36 18.74 3.54
CA GLY A 273 26.67 18.71 2.85
C GLY A 273 26.59 18.97 1.35
N PHE A 274 25.39 19.12 0.80
CA PHE A 274 25.17 19.54 -0.58
C PHE A 274 25.72 20.96 -0.83
N LYS A 275 26.33 21.16 -1.99
CA LYS A 275 26.90 22.44 -2.38
C LYS A 275 25.82 23.50 -2.64
N ASP A 276 24.75 23.09 -3.32
CA ASP A 276 23.67 24.00 -3.76
C ASP A 276 22.42 23.93 -2.86
N ALA A 277 22.42 23.07 -1.84
CA ALA A 277 21.36 22.95 -0.83
C ALA A 277 21.92 23.14 0.59
N PRO A 278 22.17 24.39 1.03
CA PRO A 278 22.89 24.67 2.28
C PRO A 278 22.16 24.23 3.56
N TYR A 279 20.85 23.99 3.49
CA TYR A 279 20.03 23.53 4.61
C TYR A 279 19.81 22.01 4.63
N GLY A 280 20.40 21.29 3.68
CA GLY A 280 20.20 19.85 3.51
C GLY A 280 18.93 19.47 2.76
N LEU A 281 18.80 18.16 2.53
CA LEU A 281 17.67 17.50 1.89
C LEU A 281 16.88 16.73 2.95
N ASP A 282 15.60 17.05 3.11
CA ASP A 282 14.68 16.23 3.90
C ASP A 282 14.21 15.02 3.10
N VAL A 283 14.96 13.93 3.19
CA VAL A 283 14.61 12.67 2.53
C VAL A 283 13.26 12.12 3.04
N PHE A 284 12.87 12.39 4.30
CA PHE A 284 11.59 11.93 4.84
C PHE A 284 10.44 12.64 4.15
N GLU A 285 10.52 13.95 3.94
CA GLU A 285 9.50 14.67 3.20
C GLU A 285 9.34 14.13 1.77
N HIS A 286 10.45 13.88 1.08
CA HIS A 286 10.43 13.36 -0.29
C HIS A 286 9.82 11.96 -0.39
N VAL A 287 10.27 11.02 0.46
CA VAL A 287 9.74 9.65 0.48
C VAL A 287 8.29 9.64 0.96
N LEU A 288 7.91 10.54 1.89
CA LEU A 288 6.52 10.70 2.30
C LEU A 288 5.64 11.18 1.16
N ARG A 289 6.12 12.07 0.29
CA ARG A 289 5.39 12.45 -0.92
C ARG A 289 5.20 11.27 -1.87
N VAL A 290 6.17 10.36 -2.00
CA VAL A 290 5.98 9.10 -2.75
C VAL A 290 4.92 8.22 -2.10
N GLY A 291 4.92 8.08 -0.76
CA GLY A 291 3.89 7.33 -0.04
C GLY A 291 2.50 7.96 -0.14
N ALA A 292 2.41 9.28 0.01
CA ALA A 292 1.17 10.03 -0.18
C ALA A 292 0.69 9.97 -1.63
N ALA A 293 1.61 9.96 -2.59
CA ALA A 293 1.31 9.70 -3.99
C ALA A 293 0.81 8.26 -4.18
N ALA A 294 1.40 7.25 -3.53
CA ALA A 294 0.89 5.89 -3.58
C ALA A 294 -0.52 5.76 -2.98
N THR A 295 -0.87 6.53 -1.93
CA THR A 295 -2.23 6.51 -1.36
C THR A 295 -3.22 7.42 -2.08
N ALA A 296 -2.77 8.55 -2.62
CA ALA A 296 -3.61 9.55 -3.29
C ALA A 296 -3.74 9.33 -4.81
N LEU A 297 -2.75 8.70 -5.46
CA LEU A 297 -2.70 8.44 -6.91
C LEU A 297 -3.14 7.01 -7.25
N ASN A 298 -4.30 6.58 -6.76
CA ASN A 298 -4.89 5.35 -7.27
C ASN A 298 -5.41 5.50 -8.73
N GLY A 299 -5.25 6.69 -9.36
CA GLY A 299 -5.61 6.99 -10.76
C GLY A 299 -4.65 7.89 -11.58
N LEU A 300 -3.46 8.26 -11.11
CA LEU A 300 -2.49 9.09 -11.87
C LEU A 300 -1.07 8.53 -11.73
N ARG A 301 -0.54 7.89 -12.77
CA ARG A 301 0.90 7.58 -12.81
C ARG A 301 1.66 8.90 -12.62
N PRO A 302 2.63 9.01 -11.70
CA PRO A 302 3.57 10.12 -11.78
C PRO A 302 4.40 9.90 -13.04
N GLU A 303 3.93 10.46 -14.15
CA GLU A 303 4.74 10.56 -15.36
C GLU A 303 5.87 11.55 -15.05
N HIS A 304 7.09 11.02 -14.96
CA HIS A 304 8.40 11.67 -14.76
C HIS A 304 8.72 12.44 -13.46
N GLU A 305 7.78 12.98 -12.67
CA GLU A 305 8.13 14.01 -11.67
C GLU A 305 8.95 13.59 -10.42
N THR A 306 8.94 12.32 -9.95
CA THR A 306 9.76 11.84 -8.81
C THR A 306 9.85 10.31 -8.73
N THR A 307 11.02 9.79 -8.38
CA THR A 307 11.30 8.37 -8.00
C THR A 307 12.35 8.29 -6.89
N PHE A 308 12.50 7.13 -6.23
CA PHE A 308 13.60 6.93 -5.29
C PHE A 308 14.98 7.05 -5.95
N SER A 309 15.13 6.60 -7.20
CA SER A 309 16.36 6.79 -8.00
C SER A 309 16.67 8.27 -8.24
N SER A 310 15.67 9.10 -8.58
CA SER A 310 15.87 10.54 -8.82
C SER A 310 16.41 11.29 -7.60
N LEU A 311 16.07 10.84 -6.38
CA LEU A 311 16.58 11.43 -5.14
C LEU A 311 18.08 11.17 -4.98
N VAL A 312 18.54 10.01 -5.45
CA VAL A 312 19.95 9.61 -5.39
C VAL A 312 20.75 10.29 -6.49
N GLU A 313 20.22 10.35 -7.72
CA GLU A 313 20.88 11.02 -8.86
C GLU A 313 21.06 12.54 -8.63
N ALA A 314 20.08 13.21 -8.01
CA ALA A 314 20.17 14.64 -7.70
C ALA A 314 21.34 15.01 -6.76
N SER A 315 21.93 14.03 -6.08
CA SER A 315 23.08 14.23 -5.18
C SER A 315 24.45 14.21 -5.85
N GLU A 316 24.49 13.83 -7.13
CA GLU A 316 25.71 13.80 -7.94
C GLU A 316 25.96 15.14 -8.66
N SER A 317 25.01 16.09 -8.56
CA SER A 317 25.06 17.46 -9.09
C SER A 317 25.64 18.45 -8.08
#